data_AF-A0A521I783-F1
#
_entry.id   AF-A0A521I783-F1
#
_cell.length_a   1.000
_cell.length_b   1.000
_cell.length_c   1.000
_cell.angle_alpha   90.00
_cell.angle_beta   90.00
_cell.angle_gamma   90.00
#
_symmetry.space_group_name_H-M   'P 1'
#
loop_
_entity.id
_entity.type
_entity.pdbx_description
1 polymer ?
#
loop_
_entity_poly.entity_id
_entity_poly.type
_entity_poly.pdbx_seq_one_letter_code
_entity_poly.pdbx_strand_id
1 'polypeptide(L)'
;MNDHFGRFGSLAATLTGILSIVYAIFFLFISRANEYVGILGSWIVLGGTAFFALAAYVALYQHVKTREPGYALFALLLSGMASFAMLQHGAFQAIDIFRRGALDSALGAPSQVDPAGLATFGVVGISAFLWGWLIVRTNIFSRALGYVGMLNAALLITLFFATIVGSQPLVLLSGGLTSVIIGPVWWIWLGRVLASQRAAIVSEPALA
;
A
#
# COMPACT_ATOMS: atom_id res chain seq x y z
N MET A 1 -4.52 18.57 16.82
CA MET A 1 -3.59 17.50 16.39
C MET A 1 -2.22 18.13 16.23
N ASN A 2 -1.13 17.54 16.72
CA ASN A 2 0.21 18.09 16.44
C ASN A 2 0.38 18.14 14.90
N ASP A 3 0.35 19.36 14.35
CA ASP A 3 0.25 19.67 12.92
C ASP A 3 1.29 18.91 12.07
N HIS A 4 2.42 18.56 12.67
CA HIS A 4 3.53 17.83 12.06
C HIS A 4 3.18 16.41 11.56
N PHE A 5 2.50 15.58 12.35
CA PHE A 5 2.27 14.19 11.93
C PHE A 5 1.19 14.08 10.83
N GLY A 6 0.18 14.95 10.87
CA GLY A 6 -0.83 15.02 9.80
C GLY A 6 -0.22 15.38 8.45
N ARG A 7 0.72 16.35 8.43
CA ARG A 7 1.49 16.71 7.22
C ARG A 7 2.27 15.50 6.71
N PHE A 8 3.04 14.85 7.59
CA PHE A 8 3.83 13.67 7.23
C PHE A 8 2.95 12.54 6.67
N GLY A 9 1.84 12.20 7.33
CA GLY A 9 0.94 11.15 6.87
C GLY A 9 0.28 11.44 5.51
N SER A 10 -0.11 12.70 5.24
CA SER A 10 -0.67 13.09 3.94
C SER A 10 0.36 12.99 2.80
N LEU A 11 1.61 13.39 3.07
CA LEU A 11 2.71 13.23 2.13
C LEU A 11 3.05 11.76 1.92
N ALA A 12 3.11 10.98 3.00
CA ALA A 12 3.39 9.56 2.96
C ALA A 12 2.34 8.79 2.13
N ALA A 13 1.06 9.13 2.27
CA ALA A 13 0.00 8.56 1.42
C ALA A 13 0.26 8.87 -0.07
N THR A 14 0.57 10.12 -0.39
CA THR A 14 0.87 10.55 -1.76
C THR A 14 2.11 9.82 -2.33
N LEU A 15 3.19 9.73 -1.53
CA LEU A 15 4.41 9.02 -1.90
C LEU A 15 4.16 7.53 -2.10
N THR A 16 3.31 6.91 -1.28
CA THR A 16 2.94 5.49 -1.45
C THR A 16 2.27 5.26 -2.81
N GLY A 17 1.39 6.16 -3.24
CA GLY A 17 0.77 6.10 -4.56
C GLY A 17 1.76 6.31 -5.71
N ILE A 18 2.68 7.26 -5.59
CA ILE A 18 3.74 7.51 -6.58
C ILE A 18 4.68 6.30 -6.68
N LEU A 19 5.15 5.79 -5.54
CA LEU A 19 6.06 4.64 -5.50
C LEU A 19 5.40 3.37 -6.04
N SER A 20 4.08 3.20 -5.91
CA SER A 20 3.37 2.10 -6.58
C SER A 20 3.50 2.17 -8.12
N ILE A 21 3.44 3.37 -8.70
CA ILE A 21 3.65 3.55 -10.15
C ILE A 21 5.11 3.26 -10.49
N VAL A 22 6.05 3.78 -9.70
CA VAL A 22 7.48 3.53 -9.90
C VAL A 22 7.78 2.02 -9.82
N TYR A 23 7.20 1.31 -8.86
CA TYR A 23 7.27 -0.15 -8.74
C TYR A 23 6.80 -0.82 -10.03
N ALA A 24 5.63 -0.44 -10.54
CA ALA A 24 5.09 -0.99 -11.78
C ALA A 24 6.00 -0.72 -12.99
N ILE A 25 6.62 0.46 -13.07
CA ILE A 25 7.59 0.80 -14.12
C ILE A 25 8.79 -0.16 -14.08
N PHE A 26 9.38 -0.34 -12.90
CA PHE A 26 10.50 -1.27 -12.70
C PHE A 26 10.10 -2.71 -13.07
N PHE A 27 8.96 -3.17 -12.56
CA PHE A 27 8.52 -4.55 -12.69
C PHE A 27 8.00 -4.92 -14.09
N LEU A 28 7.25 -4.03 -14.77
CA LEU A 28 6.61 -4.35 -16.05
C LEU A 28 7.46 -3.98 -17.27
N PHE A 29 8.29 -2.94 -17.17
CA PHE A 29 9.00 -2.38 -18.31
C PHE A 29 10.51 -2.53 -18.18
N ILE A 30 11.10 -2.05 -17.08
CA ILE A 30 12.56 -2.08 -16.93
C ILE A 30 13.07 -3.52 -16.85
N SER A 31 12.37 -4.42 -16.16
CA SER A 31 12.71 -5.85 -16.09
C SER A 31 12.83 -6.54 -17.45
N ARG A 32 12.10 -6.06 -18.46
CA ARG A 32 12.16 -6.60 -19.83
C ARG A 32 13.39 -6.12 -20.60
N ALA A 33 13.87 -4.93 -20.29
CA ALA A 33 15.04 -4.34 -20.95
C ALA A 33 16.36 -4.66 -20.22
N ASN A 34 16.31 -4.70 -18.89
CA ASN A 34 17.39 -5.07 -18.01
C ASN A 34 16.80 -5.72 -16.76
N GLU A 35 16.79 -7.05 -16.77
CA GLU A 35 16.17 -7.86 -15.73
C GLU A 35 16.71 -7.55 -14.33
N TYR A 36 18.04 -7.48 -14.19
CA TYR A 36 18.68 -7.19 -12.91
C TYR A 36 18.23 -5.85 -12.32
N VAL A 37 18.31 -4.77 -13.11
CA VAL A 37 17.92 -3.42 -12.64
C VAL A 37 16.41 -3.35 -12.37
N GLY A 38 15.60 -3.96 -13.23
CA GLY A 38 14.15 -3.99 -13.10
C GLY A 38 13.69 -4.67 -11.82
N ILE A 39 14.15 -5.92 -11.61
CA ILE A 39 13.75 -6.72 -10.45
C ILE A 39 14.31 -6.10 -9.17
N LEU A 40 15.61 -5.77 -9.10
CA LEU A 40 16.21 -5.16 -7.92
C LEU A 40 15.52 -3.84 -7.53
N GLY A 41 15.29 -2.98 -8.53
CA GLY A 41 14.59 -1.71 -8.32
C GLY A 41 13.17 -1.91 -7.80
N SER A 42 12.43 -2.89 -8.33
CA SER A 42 11.08 -3.19 -7.85
C SER A 42 11.06 -3.57 -6.36
N TRP A 43 12.00 -4.39 -5.89
CA TRP A 43 12.06 -4.80 -4.47
C TRP A 43 12.45 -3.67 -3.53
N ILE A 44 13.39 -2.80 -3.94
CA ILE A 44 13.77 -1.60 -3.18
C ILE A 44 12.57 -0.67 -3.03
N VAL A 45 11.85 -0.43 -4.14
CA VAL A 45 10.67 0.44 -4.16
C VAL A 45 9.56 -0.15 -3.31
N LEU A 46 9.33 -1.47 -3.37
CA LEU A 46 8.34 -2.16 -2.54
C LEU A 46 8.63 -1.95 -1.05
N GLY A 47 9.88 -2.14 -0.62
CA GLY A 47 10.30 -1.92 0.76
C GLY A 47 10.07 -0.47 1.21
N GLY A 48 10.50 0.51 0.40
CA GLY A 48 10.28 1.93 0.69
C GLY A 48 8.80 2.32 0.76
N THR A 49 7.97 1.75 -0.11
CA THR A 49 6.52 1.98 -0.15
C THR A 49 5.87 1.56 1.17
N ALA A 50 6.29 0.44 1.74
CA ALA A 50 5.70 -0.11 2.96
C ALA A 50 5.86 0.81 4.18
N PHE A 51 7.00 1.49 4.27
CA PHE A 51 7.28 2.48 5.31
C PHE A 51 6.33 3.69 5.22
N PHE A 52 6.13 4.25 4.03
CA PHE A 52 5.23 5.38 3.83
C PHE A 52 3.76 4.98 4.01
N ALA A 53 3.38 3.78 3.59
CA ALA A 53 2.03 3.26 3.79
C ALA A 53 1.67 3.20 5.28
N LEU A 54 2.59 2.76 6.15
CA LEU A 54 2.36 2.71 7.59
C LEU A 54 2.06 4.09 8.18
N ALA A 55 2.87 5.10 7.84
CA ALA A 55 2.66 6.47 8.29
C ALA A 55 1.30 7.03 7.85
N ALA A 56 0.89 6.72 6.62
CA ALA A 56 -0.41 7.10 6.10
C ALA A 56 -1.57 6.41 6.82
N TYR A 57 -1.45 5.12 7.14
CA TYR A 57 -2.45 4.39 7.93
C TYR A 57 -2.57 4.94 9.36
N VAL A 58 -1.46 5.31 10.00
CA VAL A 58 -1.50 5.98 11.31
C VAL A 58 -2.28 7.30 11.20
N ALA A 59 -2.06 8.09 10.15
CA ALA A 59 -2.81 9.33 9.95
C ALA A 59 -4.31 9.07 9.69
N LEU A 60 -4.66 8.05 8.90
CA LEU A 60 -6.05 7.65 8.69
C LEU A 60 -6.72 7.17 9.99
N TYR A 61 -6.01 6.38 10.80
CA TYR A 61 -6.47 5.95 12.12
C TYR A 61 -6.87 7.13 13.02
N GLN A 62 -6.07 8.21 13.05
CA GLN A 62 -6.39 9.38 13.86
C GLN A 62 -7.74 10.02 13.52
N HIS A 63 -8.20 9.89 12.27
CA HIS A 63 -9.49 10.42 11.83
C HIS A 63 -10.64 9.46 12.10
N VAL A 64 -10.43 8.14 11.91
CA VAL A 64 -11.49 7.14 12.07
C VAL A 64 -11.75 6.78 13.53
N LYS A 65 -10.72 6.84 14.39
CA LYS A 65 -10.80 6.40 15.80
C LYS A 65 -11.86 7.13 16.63
N THR A 66 -12.27 8.34 16.23
CA THR A 66 -13.29 9.13 16.92
C THR A 66 -14.70 8.60 16.70
N ARG A 67 -14.92 7.81 15.63
CA ARG A 67 -16.22 7.21 15.29
C ARG A 67 -16.25 5.71 15.56
N GLU A 68 -15.18 4.99 15.26
CA GLU A 68 -15.11 3.53 15.35
C GLU A 68 -13.75 3.07 15.92
N PRO A 69 -13.47 3.29 17.22
CA PRO A 69 -12.13 3.13 17.79
C PRO A 69 -11.58 1.70 17.70
N GLY A 70 -12.40 0.69 18.01
CA GLY A 70 -11.99 -0.71 18.00
C GLY A 70 -11.63 -1.21 16.59
N TYR A 71 -12.49 -0.95 15.61
CA TYR A 71 -12.22 -1.31 14.22
C TYR A 71 -11.06 -0.51 13.61
N ALA A 72 -10.92 0.78 13.97
CA ALA A 72 -9.80 1.60 13.51
C ALA A 72 -8.46 1.06 14.03
N LEU A 73 -8.40 0.66 15.31
CA LEU A 73 -7.19 0.05 15.89
C LEU A 73 -6.89 -1.29 15.25
N PHE A 74 -7.90 -2.14 15.07
CA PHE A 74 -7.74 -3.43 14.40
C PHE A 74 -7.20 -3.28 12.98
N ALA A 75 -7.78 -2.37 12.20
CA ALA A 75 -7.31 -2.05 10.85
C ALA A 75 -5.87 -1.53 10.86
N LEU A 76 -5.51 -0.66 11.82
CA LEU A 76 -4.14 -0.16 11.96
C LEU A 76 -3.14 -1.26 12.29
N LEU A 77 -3.45 -2.15 13.24
CA LEU A 77 -2.57 -3.26 13.61
C LEU A 77 -2.33 -4.19 12.43
N LEU A 78 -3.40 -4.55 11.70
CA LEU A 78 -3.30 -5.40 10.51
C LEU A 78 -2.45 -4.73 9.43
N SER A 79 -2.67 -3.44 9.19
CA SER A 79 -1.89 -2.65 8.23
C SER A 79 -0.43 -2.52 8.64
N GLY A 80 -0.16 -2.35 9.93
CA GLY A 80 1.20 -2.27 10.48
C GLY A 80 1.96 -3.58 10.30
N MET A 81 1.33 -4.72 10.60
CA MET A 81 1.90 -6.04 10.34
C MET A 81 2.19 -6.24 8.85
N ALA A 82 1.24 -5.89 7.98
CA ALA A 82 1.41 -6.02 6.53
C ALA A 82 2.53 -5.11 5.99
N SER A 83 2.58 -3.85 6.42
CA SER A 83 3.65 -2.91 6.08
C SER A 83 5.02 -3.42 6.55
N PHE A 84 5.11 -3.97 7.75
CA PHE A 84 6.37 -4.52 8.24
C PHE A 84 6.82 -5.74 7.42
N ALA A 85 5.91 -6.68 7.16
CA ALA A 85 6.20 -7.85 6.33
C ALA A 85 6.60 -7.47 4.90
N MET A 86 5.91 -6.50 4.29
CA MET A 86 6.24 -5.98 2.95
C MET A 86 7.60 -5.27 2.92
N LEU A 87 7.96 -4.53 3.99
CA LEU A 87 9.29 -3.95 4.15
C LEU A 87 10.36 -5.04 4.21
N GLN A 88 10.14 -6.06 5.05
CA GLN A 88 11.05 -7.21 5.18
C GLN A 88 11.18 -7.96 3.85
N HIS A 89 10.08 -8.19 3.15
CA HIS A 89 10.05 -8.88 1.87
C HIS A 89 10.85 -8.13 0.79
N GLY A 90 10.60 -6.82 0.64
CA GLY A 90 11.38 -5.97 -0.28
C GLY A 90 12.87 -5.94 0.05
N ALA A 91 13.22 -5.77 1.33
CA ALA A 91 14.62 -5.76 1.76
C ALA A 91 15.31 -7.12 1.56
N PHE A 92 14.65 -8.22 1.93
CA PHE A 92 15.16 -9.58 1.79
C PHE A 92 15.49 -9.89 0.33
N GLN A 93 14.54 -9.66 -0.58
CA GLN A 93 14.72 -9.95 -2.00
C GLN A 93 15.79 -9.04 -2.63
N ALA A 94 15.82 -7.75 -2.29
CA ALA A 94 16.84 -6.84 -2.80
C ALA A 94 18.26 -7.26 -2.36
N ILE A 95 18.42 -7.66 -1.10
CA ILE A 95 19.72 -8.13 -0.56
C ILE A 95 20.13 -9.47 -1.21
N ASP A 96 19.19 -10.41 -1.39
CA ASP A 96 19.50 -11.70 -2.02
C ASP A 96 20.00 -11.53 -3.46
N ILE A 97 19.29 -10.73 -4.26
CA ILE A 97 19.67 -10.39 -5.63
C ILE A 97 21.03 -9.68 -5.67
N PHE A 98 21.23 -8.68 -4.82
CA PHE A 98 22.48 -7.93 -4.78
C PHE A 98 23.68 -8.80 -4.42
N ARG A 99 23.52 -9.75 -3.48
CA ARG A 99 24.60 -10.63 -3.02
C ARG A 99 24.90 -11.79 -3.97
N ARG A 100 23.87 -12.40 -4.54
CA ARG A 100 24.00 -13.65 -5.30
C ARG A 100 24.03 -13.44 -6.81
N GLY A 101 23.59 -12.28 -7.29
CA GLY A 101 23.34 -12.05 -8.72
C GLY A 101 22.28 -12.99 -9.30
N ALA A 102 21.57 -13.73 -8.44
CA ALA A 102 20.64 -14.79 -8.83
C ALA A 102 19.26 -14.18 -9.10
N LEU A 103 18.87 -14.15 -10.38
CA LEU A 103 17.54 -13.70 -10.83
C LEU A 103 16.51 -14.84 -10.76
N ASP A 104 16.97 -16.09 -10.87
CA ASP A 104 16.13 -17.30 -10.82
C ASP A 104 15.37 -17.44 -9.49
N SER A 105 15.96 -17.01 -8.37
CA SER A 105 15.32 -16.96 -7.05
C SER A 105 14.19 -15.94 -6.97
N ALA A 106 14.26 -14.87 -7.76
CA ALA A 106 13.38 -13.70 -7.65
C ALA A 106 12.06 -13.85 -8.43
N LEU A 107 12.00 -14.75 -9.42
CA LEU A 107 10.82 -14.99 -10.26
C LEU A 107 10.12 -16.32 -9.98
N GLY A 108 10.79 -17.33 -9.40
CA GLY A 108 10.25 -18.69 -9.29
C GLY A 108 10.09 -19.25 -7.86
N ALA A 109 10.90 -18.82 -6.89
CA ALA A 109 10.85 -19.35 -5.54
C ALA A 109 9.96 -18.48 -4.63
N PRO A 110 8.98 -19.05 -3.90
CA PRO A 110 8.22 -18.32 -2.90
C PRO A 110 9.18 -17.72 -1.86
N SER A 111 9.00 -16.45 -1.53
CA SER A 111 9.79 -15.83 -0.47
C SER A 111 9.52 -16.52 0.87
N GLN A 112 10.59 -16.81 1.61
CA GLN A 112 10.48 -17.44 2.93
C GLN A 112 9.83 -16.53 3.97
N VAL A 113 9.90 -15.21 3.78
CA VAL A 113 9.33 -14.21 4.70
C VAL A 113 7.94 -13.74 4.29
N ASP A 114 7.57 -13.92 3.02
CA ASP A 114 6.23 -13.63 2.52
C ASP A 114 5.82 -14.64 1.42
N PRO A 115 5.44 -15.87 1.80
CA PRO A 115 5.12 -16.92 0.84
C PRO A 115 3.96 -16.52 -0.07
N ALA A 116 4.21 -16.55 -1.39
CA ALA A 116 3.24 -16.16 -2.42
C ALA A 116 2.64 -14.73 -2.26
N GLY A 117 3.28 -13.87 -1.46
CA GLY A 117 2.75 -12.53 -1.16
C GLY A 117 1.55 -12.56 -0.21
N LEU A 118 1.44 -13.53 0.70
CA LEU A 118 0.38 -13.58 1.71
C LEU A 118 0.22 -12.26 2.47
N ALA A 119 1.31 -11.71 2.98
CA ALA A 119 1.29 -10.43 3.66
C ALA A 119 1.11 -9.28 2.68
N THR A 120 1.93 -9.21 1.62
CA THR A 120 1.96 -8.08 0.67
C THR A 120 0.66 -7.93 -0.13
N PHE A 121 -0.05 -9.03 -0.42
CA PHE A 121 -1.28 -9.02 -1.21
C PHE A 121 -2.50 -9.42 -0.37
N GLY A 122 -2.43 -10.54 0.35
CA GLY A 122 -3.56 -11.04 1.15
C GLY A 122 -3.90 -10.11 2.32
N VAL A 123 -2.95 -9.89 3.23
CA VAL A 123 -3.16 -9.08 4.43
C VAL A 123 -3.32 -7.59 4.07
N VAL A 124 -2.53 -7.05 3.13
CA VAL A 124 -2.77 -5.68 2.61
C VAL A 124 -4.16 -5.58 1.98
N GLY A 125 -4.61 -6.59 1.24
CA GLY A 125 -5.96 -6.62 0.65
C GLY A 125 -7.05 -6.55 1.73
N ILE A 126 -6.95 -7.37 2.78
CA ILE A 126 -7.90 -7.32 3.92
C ILE A 126 -7.86 -5.95 4.61
N SER A 127 -6.66 -5.39 4.83
CA SER A 127 -6.49 -4.05 5.38
C SER A 127 -7.17 -2.98 4.51
N ALA A 128 -6.93 -3.00 3.19
CA ALA A 128 -7.54 -2.08 2.24
C ALA A 128 -9.08 -2.18 2.25
N PHE A 129 -9.61 -3.40 2.37
CA PHE A 129 -11.05 -3.61 2.52
C PHE A 129 -11.57 -2.97 3.80
N LEU A 130 -10.92 -3.22 4.94
CA LEU A 130 -11.33 -2.66 6.24
C LEU A 130 -11.29 -1.14 6.22
N TRP A 131 -10.24 -0.51 5.70
CA TRP A 131 -10.15 0.93 5.60
C TRP A 131 -11.19 1.52 4.63
N GLY A 132 -11.37 0.90 3.47
CA GLY A 132 -12.39 1.31 2.49
C GLY A 132 -13.80 1.22 3.09
N TRP A 133 -14.12 0.11 3.75
CA TRP A 133 -15.38 -0.10 4.45
C TRP A 133 -15.58 0.90 5.60
N LEU A 134 -14.55 1.16 6.41
CA LEU A 134 -14.62 2.17 7.49
C LEU A 134 -14.86 3.58 6.94
N ILE A 135 -14.25 3.94 5.81
CA ILE A 135 -14.52 5.23 5.15
C ILE A 135 -16.00 5.33 4.75
N VAL A 136 -16.57 4.27 4.15
CA VAL A 136 -17.99 4.24 3.76
C VAL A 136 -18.91 4.26 4.98
N ARG A 137 -18.66 3.39 5.96
CA ARG A 137 -19.49 3.19 7.16
C ARG A 137 -19.53 4.43 8.03
N THR A 138 -18.37 5.04 8.26
CA THR A 138 -18.29 6.21 9.14
C THR A 138 -18.67 7.48 8.42
N ASN A 139 -18.68 7.53 7.08
CA ASN A 139 -18.87 8.75 6.29
C ASN A 139 -17.89 9.87 6.71
N ILE A 140 -16.67 9.50 7.11
CA ILE A 140 -15.61 10.45 7.51
C ILE A 140 -15.07 11.20 6.29
N PHE A 141 -15.00 10.53 5.14
CA PHE A 141 -14.63 11.04 3.82
C PHE A 141 -15.66 10.61 2.77
N SER A 142 -15.45 11.00 1.50
CA SER A 142 -16.35 10.58 0.40
C SER A 142 -16.44 9.06 0.28
N ARG A 143 -17.65 8.52 0.09
CA ARG A 143 -17.87 7.08 -0.10
C ARG A 143 -17.12 6.51 -1.30
N ALA A 144 -16.95 7.30 -2.35
CA ALA A 144 -16.19 6.92 -3.54
C ALA A 144 -14.75 6.53 -3.20
N LEU A 145 -14.05 7.28 -2.34
CA LEU A 145 -12.72 6.89 -1.85
C LEU A 145 -12.73 5.54 -1.14
N GLY A 146 -13.77 5.28 -0.34
CA GLY A 146 -13.96 3.99 0.33
C GLY A 146 -14.16 2.83 -0.65
N TYR A 147 -15.02 3.01 -1.66
CA TYR A 147 -15.25 2.02 -2.71
C TYR A 147 -14.02 1.74 -3.57
N VAL A 148 -13.22 2.76 -3.90
CA VAL A 148 -11.93 2.55 -4.59
C VAL A 148 -10.99 1.71 -3.73
N GLY A 149 -10.96 1.93 -2.41
CA GLY A 149 -10.19 1.10 -1.48
C GLY A 149 -10.66 -0.35 -1.43
N MET A 150 -11.98 -0.58 -1.43
CA MET A 150 -12.57 -1.92 -1.49
C MET A 150 -12.32 -2.61 -2.83
N LEU A 151 -12.34 -1.87 -3.95
CA LEU A 151 -11.96 -2.39 -5.26
C LEU A 151 -10.47 -2.78 -5.28
N ASN A 152 -9.61 -1.94 -4.70
CA ASN A 152 -8.20 -2.26 -4.56
C ASN A 152 -7.99 -3.56 -3.76
N ALA A 153 -8.76 -3.74 -2.67
CA ALA A 153 -8.74 -4.95 -1.88
C ALA A 153 -9.11 -6.19 -2.69
N ALA A 154 -10.16 -6.12 -3.50
CA ALA A 154 -10.57 -7.22 -4.37
C ALA A 154 -9.45 -7.60 -5.37
N LEU A 155 -8.78 -6.61 -5.96
CA LEU A 155 -7.65 -6.85 -6.85
C LEU A 155 -6.45 -7.48 -6.13
N LEU A 156 -6.09 -7.00 -4.94
CA LEU A 156 -4.99 -7.56 -4.14
C LEU A 156 -5.27 -8.99 -3.67
N ILE A 157 -6.50 -9.27 -3.23
CA ILE A 157 -6.90 -10.63 -2.85
C ILE A 157 -6.89 -11.55 -4.08
N THR A 158 -7.35 -11.06 -5.24
CA THR A 158 -7.26 -11.79 -6.51
C THR A 158 -5.81 -12.07 -6.89
N LEU A 159 -4.92 -11.08 -6.75
CA LEU A 159 -3.48 -11.21 -7.01
C LEU A 159 -2.84 -12.28 -6.12
N PHE A 160 -3.18 -12.32 -4.83
CA PHE A 160 -2.70 -13.33 -3.91
C PHE A 160 -3.07 -14.74 -4.38
N PHE A 161 -4.35 -15.00 -4.63
CA PHE A 161 -4.79 -16.32 -5.08
C PHE A 161 -4.25 -16.67 -6.47
N ALA A 162 -4.19 -15.70 -7.38
CA ALA A 162 -3.59 -15.88 -8.71
C ALA A 162 -2.12 -16.30 -8.61
N THR A 163 -1.37 -15.74 -7.67
CA THR A 163 0.03 -16.10 -7.39
C THR A 163 0.13 -17.54 -6.87
N ILE A 164 -0.75 -17.95 -5.94
CA ILE A 164 -0.77 -19.33 -5.41
C ILE A 164 -1.03 -20.35 -6.52
N VAL A 165 -2.01 -20.10 -7.39
CA VAL A 165 -2.39 -21.05 -8.45
C VAL A 165 -1.53 -20.92 -9.71
N GLY A 166 -0.55 -20.01 -9.74
CA GLY A 166 0.35 -19.80 -10.87
C GLY A 166 -0.31 -19.18 -12.11
N SER A 167 -1.41 -18.42 -11.96
CA SER A 167 -2.13 -17.81 -13.07
C SER A 167 -1.51 -16.49 -13.51
N GLN A 168 -0.56 -16.55 -14.45
CA GLN A 168 0.12 -15.37 -14.99
C GLN A 168 -0.82 -14.28 -15.55
N PRO A 169 -1.88 -14.60 -16.33
CA PRO A 169 -2.79 -13.57 -16.83
C PRO A 169 -3.49 -12.81 -15.70
N LEU A 170 -3.91 -13.52 -14.64
CA LEU A 170 -4.57 -12.88 -13.50
C LEU A 170 -3.59 -12.06 -12.67
N VAL A 171 -2.35 -12.54 -12.47
CA VAL A 171 -1.29 -11.78 -11.80
C VAL A 171 -1.02 -10.47 -12.52
N LEU A 172 -0.88 -10.49 -13.85
CA LEU A 172 -0.65 -9.29 -14.64
C LEU A 172 -1.86 -8.34 -14.62
N LEU A 173 -3.08 -8.88 -14.70
CA LEU A 173 -4.30 -8.07 -14.67
C LEU A 173 -4.50 -7.41 -13.32
N SER A 174 -4.54 -8.18 -12.23
CA SER A 174 -4.82 -7.63 -10.90
C SER A 174 -3.64 -6.83 -10.37
N GLY A 175 -2.42 -7.33 -10.55
CA GLY A 175 -1.17 -6.65 -10.20
C GLY A 175 -0.93 -5.37 -11.00
N GLY A 176 -1.18 -5.39 -12.30
CA GLY A 176 -1.11 -4.20 -13.15
C GLY A 176 -2.15 -3.15 -12.76
N LEU A 177 -3.41 -3.54 -12.59
CA LEU A 177 -4.47 -2.61 -12.22
C LEU A 177 -4.26 -2.00 -10.83
N THR A 178 -3.88 -2.81 -9.82
CA THR A 178 -3.62 -2.29 -8.47
C THR A 178 -2.41 -1.37 -8.45
N SER A 179 -1.31 -1.73 -9.13
CA SER A 179 -0.06 -0.97 -9.04
C SER A 179 -0.01 0.29 -9.92
N VAL A 180 -0.69 0.29 -11.07
CA VAL A 180 -0.65 1.40 -12.05
C VAL A 180 -1.82 2.37 -11.88
N ILE A 181 -3.01 1.88 -11.48
CA ILE A 181 -4.24 2.68 -11.52
C ILE A 181 -4.89 2.78 -10.14
N ILE A 182 -5.45 1.68 -9.64
CA ILE A 182 -6.38 1.71 -8.51
C ILE A 182 -5.66 2.09 -7.20
N GLY A 183 -4.52 1.47 -6.91
CA GLY A 183 -3.70 1.78 -5.74
C GLY A 183 -3.20 3.23 -5.76
N PRO A 184 -2.55 3.71 -6.84
CA PRO A 184 -2.14 5.11 -6.96
C PRO A 184 -3.28 6.11 -6.79
N VAL A 185 -4.43 5.87 -7.45
CA VAL A 185 -5.62 6.72 -7.31
C VAL A 185 -6.07 6.78 -5.86
N TRP A 186 -6.17 5.63 -5.18
CA TRP A 186 -6.59 5.58 -3.79
C TRP A 186 -5.63 6.32 -2.86
N TRP A 187 -4.33 6.03 -2.96
CA TRP A 187 -3.31 6.59 -2.10
C TRP A 187 -3.12 8.10 -2.26
N ILE A 188 -3.09 8.58 -3.51
CA ILE A 188 -2.97 10.02 -3.81
C ILE A 188 -4.23 10.75 -3.38
N TRP A 189 -5.42 10.18 -3.61
CA TRP A 189 -6.68 10.78 -3.17
C TRP A 189 -6.75 10.84 -1.64
N LEU A 190 -6.39 9.76 -0.94
CA LEU A 190 -6.29 9.75 0.51
C LEU A 190 -5.33 10.84 1.02
N GLY A 191 -4.15 10.96 0.42
CA GLY A 191 -3.18 12.01 0.75
C GLY A 191 -3.76 13.42 0.62
N ARG A 192 -4.49 13.70 -0.46
CA ARG A 192 -5.16 15.00 -0.67
C ARG A 192 -6.23 15.28 0.38
N VAL A 193 -7.06 14.29 0.73
CA VAL A 193 -8.13 14.47 1.72
C VAL A 193 -7.58 14.66 3.13
N LEU A 194 -6.51 13.94 3.49
CA LEU A 194 -5.81 14.14 4.76
C LEU A 194 -5.18 15.55 4.84
N ALA A 195 -4.63 16.04 3.72
CA ALA A 195 -4.09 17.40 3.65
C ALA A 195 -5.17 18.48 3.77
N SER A 196 -6.35 18.29 3.15
CA SER A 196 -7.44 19.27 3.20
C SER A 196 -8.10 19.36 4.58
N GLN A 197 -8.32 18.22 5.25
CA GLN A 197 -8.87 18.19 6.61
C GLN A 197 -7.96 18.91 7.61
N ARG A 198 -6.64 18.75 7.45
CA ARG A 198 -5.66 19.51 8.24
C ARG A 198 -5.79 21.01 8.02
N ALA A 199 -5.90 21.45 6.76
CA ALA A 199 -6.03 22.87 6.45
C ALA A 199 -7.27 23.49 7.12
N ALA A 200 -8.40 22.77 7.12
CA ALA A 200 -9.62 23.20 7.80
C ALA A 200 -9.43 23.39 9.31
N ILE A 201 -8.77 22.43 9.98
CA ILE A 201 -8.49 22.49 11.43
C ILE A 201 -7.57 23.67 11.79
N VAL A 202 -6.59 23.99 10.94
CA VAL A 202 -5.66 25.11 11.18
C VAL A 202 -6.33 26.47 10.91
N SER A 203 -7.32 26.52 10.02
CA SER A 203 -8.01 27.76 9.64
C SER A 203 -9.16 28.17 10.56
N GLU A 204 -9.64 27.30 11.45
CA GLU A 204 -10.62 27.70 12.47
C GLU A 204 -9.94 28.62 13.50
N PRO A 205 -10.31 29.92 13.57
CA PRO A 205 -9.82 30.78 14.64
C PRO A 205 -10.32 30.20 15.97
N ALA A 206 -9.45 30.15 16.98
CA ALA A 206 -9.87 29.86 18.34
C ALA A 206 -10.86 30.95 18.79
N LEU A 207 -12.16 30.73 18.55
CA LEU A 207 -13.22 31.47 19.21
C LEU A 207 -13.28 30.96 20.64
N ALA A 208 -12.46 31.58 21.49
CA ALA A 208 -12.58 31.61 22.93
C ALA A 208 -12.66 33.08 23.35
#